data_AF-A0A940LUJ9-F1
#
_entry.id   AF-A0A940LUJ9-F1
#
_cell.length_a   1.000
_cell.length_b   1.000
_cell.length_c   1.000
_cell.angle_alpha   90.00
_cell.angle_beta   90.00
_cell.angle_gamma   90.00
#
_symmetry.space_group_name_H-M   'P 1'
#
loop_
_entity.id
_entity.type
_entity.pdbx_description
1 polymer ?
#
loop_
_entity_poly.entity_id
_entity_poly.type
_entity_poly.pdbx_seq_one_letter_code
_entity_poly.pdbx_strand_id
1 'polypeptide(L)'
;MALFFDQEWYDARLAERGLTRGVLAAVAGMSAEELELAYKDQRELTAAQIAAFAELLGAPLAETARRAGVGVHAAPPSPAAPAGLVEMSLEQKVAVLEARVAALEAELARLRR
;
A
#
# COMPACT_ATOMS: atom_id res chain seq x y z
N MET A 1 8.17 4.52 14.23
CA MET A 1 7.77 4.16 12.84
C MET A 1 8.41 5.17 11.92
N ALA A 2 9.04 4.73 10.83
CA ALA A 2 9.51 5.64 9.79
C ALA A 2 8.37 5.84 8.80
N LEU A 3 7.98 7.09 8.57
CA LEU A 3 7.15 7.46 7.43
C LEU A 3 8.07 7.41 6.21
N PHE A 4 7.56 6.86 5.11
CA PHE A 4 8.29 6.76 3.85
C PHE A 4 7.33 7.11 2.72
N PHE A 5 7.62 8.16 1.97
CA PHE A 5 6.81 8.57 0.83
C PHE A 5 7.66 8.55 -0.43
N ASP A 6 7.29 7.68 -1.38
CA ASP A 6 7.95 7.55 -2.68
C ASP A 6 7.55 8.71 -3.60
N GLN A 7 8.19 9.86 -3.39
CA GLN A 7 7.91 11.10 -4.12
C GLN A 7 8.09 10.91 -5.62
N GLU A 8 9.16 10.22 -6.05
CA GLU A 8 9.46 10.00 -7.47
C GLU A 8 8.37 9.19 -8.16
N TRP A 9 7.86 8.14 -7.51
CA TRP A 9 6.77 7.34 -8.05
C TRP A 9 5.47 8.15 -8.19
N TYR A 10 5.12 8.93 -7.17
CA TYR A 10 3.92 9.77 -7.20
C TYR A 10 4.03 10.87 -8.27
N ASP A 11 5.17 11.54 -8.37
CA ASP A 11 5.41 12.58 -9.37
C ASP A 11 5.37 12.00 -10.79
N ALA A 12 5.96 10.82 -11.03
CA ALA A 12 5.89 10.15 -12.31
C ALA A 12 4.43 9.83 -12.70
N ARG A 13 3.63 9.32 -11.76
CA ARG A 13 2.21 9.00 -12.00
C ARG A 13 1.36 10.23 -12.28
N LEU A 14 1.67 11.36 -11.63
CA LEU A 14 1.02 12.64 -11.92
C LEU A 14 1.42 13.15 -13.31
N ALA A 15 2.71 13.09 -13.66
CA ALA A 15 3.23 13.53 -14.95
C ALA A 15 2.64 12.74 -16.12
N GLU A 16 2.49 11.41 -16.00
CA GLU A 16 1.81 10.56 -17.00
C GLU A 16 0.40 11.05 -17.35
N ARG A 17 -0.26 11.78 -16.44
CA ARG A 17 -1.64 12.28 -16.58
C ARG A 17 -1.73 13.79 -16.78
N GLY A 18 -0.59 14.49 -16.85
CA GLY A 18 -0.55 15.95 -16.90
C GLY A 18 -1.13 16.62 -15.64
N LEU A 19 -1.09 15.93 -14.50
CA LEU A 19 -1.62 16.41 -13.23
C LEU A 19 -0.50 17.04 -12.39
N THR A 20 -0.90 17.87 -11.42
CA THR A 20 0.02 18.49 -10.47
C THR A 20 -0.22 17.96 -9.05
N ARG A 21 0.77 18.11 -8.17
CA ARG A 21 0.61 17.83 -6.74
C ARG A 21 -0.55 18.61 -6.10
N GLY A 22 -0.86 19.81 -6.63
CA GLY A 22 -2.02 20.59 -6.17
C GLY A 22 -3.36 19.88 -6.42
N VAL A 23 -3.49 19.17 -7.56
CA VAL A 23 -4.69 18.34 -7.83
C VAL A 23 -4.74 17.14 -6.89
N LEU A 24 -3.58 16.53 -6.59
CA LEU A 24 -3.47 15.43 -5.64
C LEU A 24 -3.90 15.86 -4.23
N ALA A 25 -3.50 17.04 -3.77
CA ALA A 25 -3.93 17.59 -2.49
C ALA A 25 -5.45 17.85 -2.48
N ALA A 26 -5.97 18.47 -3.54
CA ALA A 26 -7.38 18.83 -3.65
C ALA A 26 -8.30 17.61 -3.62
N VAL A 27 -7.96 16.52 -4.33
CA VAL A 27 -8.81 15.30 -4.34
C VAL A 27 -8.85 14.62 -2.97
N ALA A 28 -7.79 14.76 -2.18
CA ALA A 28 -7.70 14.20 -0.84
C ALA A 28 -8.24 15.14 0.26
N GLY A 29 -8.79 16.30 -0.11
CA GLY A 29 -9.28 17.30 0.82
C GLY A 29 -8.18 17.91 1.69
N MET A 30 -6.94 17.96 1.19
CA MET A 30 -5.75 18.46 1.89
C MET A 30 -5.32 19.81 1.35
N SER A 31 -4.68 20.62 2.19
CA SER A 31 -3.93 21.77 1.70
C SER A 31 -2.63 21.33 1.00
N ALA A 32 -2.06 22.21 0.18
CA ALA A 32 -0.75 21.97 -0.43
C ALA A 32 0.36 21.78 0.62
N GLU A 33 0.28 22.50 1.74
CA GLU A 33 1.23 22.41 2.85
C GLU A 33 1.13 21.05 3.56
N GLU A 34 -0.09 20.55 3.78
CA GLU A 34 -0.30 19.22 4.35
C GLU A 34 0.23 18.11 3.44
N LEU A 35 0.07 18.25 2.12
CA LEU A 35 0.64 17.31 1.16
C LEU A 35 2.18 17.36 1.18
N GLU A 36 2.77 18.55 1.25
CA GLU A 36 4.23 18.72 1.33
C GLU A 36 4.80 18.11 2.63
N LEU A 37 4.09 18.20 3.76
CA LEU A 37 4.47 17.51 4.99
C LEU A 37 4.42 15.99 4.82
N ALA A 38 3.44 15.45 4.10
CA ALA A 38 3.36 14.02 3.81
C ALA A 38 4.52 13.57 2.91
N TYR A 39 4.85 14.36 1.87
CA TYR A 39 6.00 14.09 0.99
C TYR A 39 7.33 14.10 1.73
N LYS A 40 7.45 14.92 2.78
CA LYS A 40 8.65 15.00 3.64
C LYS A 40 8.67 13.99 4.78
N ASP A 41 7.78 13.01 4.79
CA ASP A 41 7.67 12.02 5.87
C ASP A 41 7.38 12.63 7.26
N GLN A 42 6.72 13.79 7.28
CA GLN A 42 6.40 14.55 8.50
C GLN A 42 4.91 14.50 8.87
N ARG A 43 4.08 13.86 8.03
CA ARG A 43 2.64 13.70 8.25
C ARG A 43 2.15 12.34 7.77
N GLU A 44 1.29 11.72 8.58
CA GLU A 44 0.59 10.48 8.19
C GLU A 44 -0.60 10.76 7.27
N LEU A 45 -0.83 9.83 6.35
CA LEU A 45 -1.98 9.83 5.46
C LEU A 45 -3.06 8.87 5.97
N THR A 46 -4.30 9.33 5.94
CA THR A 46 -5.46 8.49 6.26
C THR A 46 -5.79 7.54 5.11
N ALA A 47 -6.53 6.48 5.41
CA ALA A 47 -6.95 5.52 4.41
C ALA A 47 -7.81 6.13 3.28
N ALA A 48 -8.66 7.11 3.62
CA ALA A 48 -9.49 7.82 2.65
C ALA A 48 -8.64 8.65 1.68
N GLN A 49 -7.56 9.28 2.18
CA GLN A 49 -6.63 10.06 1.35
C GLN A 49 -5.85 9.14 0.40
N ILE A 50 -5.40 7.98 0.88
CA ILE A 50 -4.74 6.97 0.03
C ILE A 50 -5.69 6.42 -1.05
N ALA A 51 -6.98 6.23 -0.71
CA ALA A 51 -7.99 5.83 -1.69
C ALA A 51 -8.19 6.90 -2.77
N ALA A 52 -8.31 8.17 -2.38
CA ALA A 52 -8.42 9.29 -3.31
C ALA A 52 -7.20 9.40 -4.24
N PHE A 53 -5.99 9.18 -3.70
CA PHE A 53 -4.77 9.12 -4.50
C PHE A 53 -4.80 7.97 -5.51
N ALA A 54 -5.22 6.77 -5.09
CA ALA A 54 -5.26 5.59 -5.96
C ALA A 54 -6.23 5.79 -7.13
N GLU A 55 -7.40 6.36 -6.86
CA GLU A 55 -8.39 6.69 -7.90
C GLU A 55 -7.85 7.73 -8.88
N LEU A 56 -7.30 8.85 -8.39
CA LEU A 56 -6.76 9.91 -9.26
C LEU A 56 -5.60 9.40 -10.12
N LEU A 57 -4.70 8.62 -9.53
CA LEU A 57 -3.54 8.06 -10.20
C LEU A 57 -3.87 6.82 -11.04
N GLY A 58 -5.10 6.33 -11.05
CA GLY A 58 -5.48 5.09 -11.73
C GLY A 58 -4.56 3.91 -11.38
N ALA A 59 -4.13 3.83 -10.12
CA ALA A 59 -3.18 2.84 -9.62
C ALA A 59 -3.84 1.95 -8.56
N PRO A 60 -3.39 0.69 -8.38
CA PRO A 60 -3.95 -0.19 -7.36
C PRO A 60 -3.77 0.40 -5.96
N LEU A 61 -4.84 0.40 -5.15
CA LEU A 61 -4.84 0.93 -3.78
C LEU A 61 -3.66 0.39 -2.93
N ALA A 62 -3.40 -0.92 -3.04
CA ALA A 62 -2.35 -1.56 -2.28
C ALA A 62 -0.94 -1.06 -2.66
N GLU A 63 -0.73 -0.70 -3.94
CA GLU A 63 0.55 -0.15 -4.38
C GLU A 63 0.69 1.31 -3.94
N THR A 64 -0.37 2.10 -4.12
CA THR A 64 -0.45 3.49 -3.65
C THR A 64 -0.16 3.58 -2.15
N ALA A 65 -0.76 2.71 -1.33
CA ALA A 65 -0.51 2.65 0.11
C ALA A 65 0.96 2.29 0.43
N ARG A 66 1.50 1.28 -0.25
CA ARG A 66 2.88 0.82 -0.07
C ARG A 66 3.90 1.93 -0.41
N ARG A 67 3.64 2.67 -1.49
CA ARG A 67 4.45 3.80 -1.96
C ARG A 67 4.32 5.02 -1.05
N ALA A 68 3.18 5.20 -0.38
CA ALA A 68 2.99 6.22 0.64
C ALA A 68 3.51 5.81 2.03
N GLY A 69 4.15 4.64 2.17
CA GLY A 69 4.64 4.14 3.47
C GLY A 69 3.55 3.79 4.46
N VAL A 70 2.30 3.75 4.00
CA VAL A 70 1.15 3.32 4.79
C VAL A 70 1.07 1.80 4.69
N GLY A 71 1.58 1.13 5.73
CA GLY A 71 1.46 -0.32 5.84
C GLY A 71 0.01 -0.78 5.65
N VAL A 72 -0.18 -1.91 4.97
CA VAL A 72 -1.47 -2.53 4.57
C VAL A 72 -2.51 -2.65 5.71
N HIS A 73 -2.12 -2.43 6.97
CA HIS A 73 -3.00 -2.39 8.13
C HIS A 73 -3.94 -1.17 8.19
N ALA A 74 -3.67 -0.09 7.44
CA ALA A 74 -4.49 1.12 7.48
C ALA A 74 -5.50 1.25 6.33
N ALA A 75 -5.45 0.39 5.30
CA ALA A 75 -6.44 0.43 4.21
C ALA A 75 -7.73 -0.31 4.64
N PRO A 76 -8.94 0.29 4.53
CA PRO A 76 -10.17 -0.44 4.74
C PRO A 76 -10.24 -1.60 3.75
N PRO A 77 -10.76 -2.77 4.18
CA PRO A 77 -10.77 -3.95 3.35
C PRO A 77 -11.57 -3.70 2.07
N SER A 78 -10.93 -3.92 0.92
CA SER A 78 -11.61 -3.93 -0.37
C SER A 78 -12.61 -5.10 -0.41
N PRO A 79 -13.85 -4.89 -0.89
CA PRO A 79 -14.86 -5.95 -0.98
C PRO A 79 -14.54 -7.03 -2.04
N ALA A 80 -13.45 -6.88 -2.80
CA ALA A 80 -13.01 -7.84 -3.80
C ALA A 80 -11.90 -8.81 -3.32
N ALA A 81 -11.42 -8.68 -2.08
CA ALA A 81 -10.53 -9.68 -1.50
C ALA A 81 -11.34 -10.91 -1.09
N PRO A 82 -10.90 -12.16 -1.38
CA PRO A 82 -11.54 -13.35 -0.85
C PRO A 82 -11.63 -13.22 0.67
N ALA A 83 -12.83 -13.37 1.20
CA ALA A 83 -13.26 -13.02 2.56
C ALA A 83 -12.60 -13.83 3.71
N GLY A 84 -11.38 -14.36 3.52
CA GLY A 84 -10.68 -15.20 4.49
C GLY A 84 -9.31 -14.69 4.94
N LEU A 85 -8.78 -13.59 4.39
CA LEU A 85 -7.42 -13.10 4.74
C LEU A 85 -7.38 -11.82 5.58
N VAL A 86 -8.54 -11.21 5.82
CA VAL A 86 -8.64 -9.91 6.52
C VAL A 86 -8.63 -10.07 8.05
N GLU A 87 -8.92 -11.26 8.59
CA GLU A 87 -8.94 -11.49 10.06
C GLU A 87 -7.97 -12.58 10.53
N MET A 88 -6.95 -12.92 9.76
CA MET A 88 -5.89 -13.77 10.29
C MET A 88 -4.91 -12.93 11.11
N SER A 89 -4.84 -13.21 12.41
CA SER A 89 -3.80 -12.72 13.30
C SER A 89 -2.41 -13.02 12.72
N LEU A 90 -1.41 -12.22 13.10
CA LEU A 90 -0.06 -12.37 12.57
C LEU A 90 0.47 -13.80 12.80
N GLU A 91 0.16 -14.38 13.95
CA GLU A 91 0.51 -15.74 14.35
C GLU A 91 -0.14 -16.78 13.42
N GLN A 92 -1.38 -16.56 13.01
CA GLN A 92 -2.08 -17.45 12.09
C GLN A 92 -1.49 -17.37 10.69
N LYS A 93 -1.08 -16.17 10.24
CA LYS A 93 -0.39 -15.97 8.96
C LYS A 93 0.97 -16.65 8.95
N VAL A 94 1.73 -16.52 10.04
CA VAL A 94 3.02 -17.20 10.24
C VAL A 94 2.83 -18.71 10.17
N ALA A 95 1.86 -19.27 10.89
CA ALA A 95 1.58 -20.71 10.87
C ALA A 95 1.24 -21.24 9.47
N VAL A 96 0.45 -20.49 8.69
CA VAL A 96 0.13 -20.86 7.29
C VAL A 96 1.36 -20.80 6.41
N LEU A 97 2.21 -19.79 6.58
CA LEU A 97 3.45 -19.67 5.80
C LEU A 97 4.45 -20.78 6.15
N GLU A 98 4.62 -21.10 7.43
CA GLU A 98 5.48 -22.20 7.89
C GLU A 98 5.03 -23.55 7.31
N ALA A 99 3.72 -23.83 7.34
CA ALA A 99 3.16 -25.05 6.75
C ALA A 99 3.43 -25.13 5.23
N ARG A 100 3.30 -23.99 4.52
CA ARG A 100 3.60 -23.93 3.08
C ARG A 100 5.08 -24.13 2.78
N VAL A 101 5.97 -23.56 3.60
CA VAL A 101 7.42 -23.75 3.45
C VAL A 101 7.79 -25.21 3.66
N ALA A 102 7.30 -25.86 4.72
CA ALA A 102 7.56 -27.28 4.99
C ALA A 102 7.10 -28.19 3.83
N ALA A 103 5.95 -27.90 3.22
CA ALA A 103 5.47 -28.65 2.07
C ALA A 103 6.39 -28.50 0.84
N LEU A 104 6.85 -27.28 0.56
CA LEU A 104 7.78 -27.01 -0.55
C LEU A 104 9.15 -27.63 -0.33
N GLU A 105 9.65 -27.61 0.90
CA GLU A 105 10.92 -28.26 1.27
C GLU A 105 10.84 -29.79 1.08
N ALA A 106 9.72 -30.42 1.43
CA ALA A 106 9.49 -31.84 1.21
C ALA A 106 9.45 -32.19 -0.30
N GLU A 107 8.81 -31.34 -1.11
CA GLU A 107 8.75 -31.51 -2.56
C GLU A 107 10.13 -31.34 -3.21
N LEU A 108 10.90 -30.33 -2.78
CA LEU A 108 12.30 -30.13 -3.21
C LEU A 108 13.19 -31.32 -2.82
N ALA A 109 13.04 -31.84 -1.60
CA ALA A 109 13.80 -33.01 -1.14
C ALA A 109 13.44 -34.30 -1.90
N ARG A 110 12.24 -34.38 -2.46
CA ARG A 110 11.81 -35.46 -3.36
C ARG A 110 12.38 -35.30 -4.76
N LEU A 111 12.39 -34.09 -5.31
CA LEU A 111 12.90 -33.80 -6.66
C LEU A 111 14.43 -33.85 -6.75
N ARG A 112 15.14 -33.60 -5.64
CA ARG A 112 16.61 -33.72 -5.55
C ARG A 112 17.11 -35.13 -5.28
N ARG A 113 16.21 -36.11 -5.12
CA ARG A 113 16.53 -37.52 -4.89
C ARG A 113 16.41 -38.31 -6.18
#